data_AF-A0AAJ5X5K1-F1
#
_entry.id   AF-A0AAJ5X5K1-F1
#
_cell.length_a   1.000
_cell.length_b   1.000
_cell.length_c   1.000
_cell.angle_alpha   90.00
_cell.angle_beta   90.00
_cell.angle_gamma   90.00
#
_symmetry.space_group_name_H-M   'P 1'
#
loop_
_entity.id
_entity.type
_entity.pdbx_description
1 polymer ?
#
loop_
_entity_poly.entity_id
_entity_poly.type
_entity_poly.pdbx_seq_one_letter_code
_entity_poly.pdbx_strand_id
1 'polypeptide(L)'
;MSFFRKISPTGAVKDFVEVWTANPYRWPVLAAAMGVTLMLMIAIIPKSEIVPPDKPEITYITTLPENRSDAEIIASNKKHQLKQDELRKQEAAQEEAQKQLYRTLGKATFVDTDAMEKQIARDKAADEAAAKKKREQEAAQWKAEHPDKPQ
;
A
#
# COMPACT_ATOMS: atom_id res chain seq x y z
N MET A 1 14.92 -16.68 32.83
CA MET A 1 13.55 -16.34 33.27
C MET A 1 13.56 -15.67 34.66
N SER A 2 14.06 -14.43 34.78
CA SER A 2 14.16 -13.71 36.08
C SER A 2 13.54 -12.30 36.04
N PHE A 3 13.10 -11.84 34.87
CA PHE A 3 12.54 -10.50 34.67
C PHE A 3 11.21 -10.32 35.42
N PHE A 4 10.31 -11.29 35.30
CA PHE A 4 8.99 -11.26 35.97
C PHE A 4 9.04 -11.41 37.50
N ARG A 5 10.16 -11.86 38.08
CA ARG A 5 10.34 -11.95 39.55
C ARG A 5 10.71 -10.60 40.19
N LYS A 6 11.22 -9.66 39.39
CA LYS A 6 11.59 -8.31 39.82
C LYS A 6 10.47 -7.29 39.66
N ILE A 7 9.43 -7.63 38.91
CA ILE A 7 8.23 -6.81 38.74
C ILE A 7 7.22 -7.29 39.76
N SER A 8 7.09 -6.58 40.88
CA SER A 8 6.02 -6.82 41.85
C SER A 8 4.78 -6.01 41.45
N PRO A 9 3.68 -6.63 40.96
CA PRO A 9 2.48 -5.89 40.55
C PRO A 9 1.89 -5.09 41.71
N THR A 10 1.96 -5.64 42.92
CA THR A 10 1.52 -4.98 44.16
C THR A 10 2.36 -3.75 44.51
N GLY A 11 3.68 -3.82 44.31
CA GLY A 11 4.58 -2.67 44.52
C GLY A 11 4.33 -1.54 43.53
N ALA A 12 4.12 -1.86 42.25
CA ALA A 12 3.84 -0.86 41.21
C ALA A 12 2.51 -0.12 41.44
N VAL A 13 1.47 -0.83 41.89
CA VAL A 13 0.19 -0.18 42.25
C VAL A 13 0.35 0.72 43.46
N LYS A 14 1.11 0.30 44.48
CA LYS A 14 1.34 1.12 45.68
C LYS A 14 2.12 2.40 45.35
N ASP A 15 3.18 2.27 44.55
CA ASP A 15 3.99 3.40 44.07
C ASP A 15 3.13 4.38 43.24
N PHE A 16 2.29 3.85 42.35
CA PHE A 16 1.33 4.66 41.60
C PHE A 16 0.34 5.40 42.51
N VAL A 17 -0.23 4.73 43.52
CA VAL A 17 -1.17 5.35 44.46
C VAL A 17 -0.49 6.45 45.27
N GLU A 18 0.75 6.24 45.71
CA GLU A 18 1.54 7.25 46.42
C GLU A 18 1.74 8.52 45.56
N VAL A 19 2.22 8.35 44.32
CA VAL A 19 2.40 9.47 43.37
C VAL A 19 1.07 10.13 43.02
N TRP A 20 0.02 9.34 42.81
CA TRP A 20 -1.32 9.83 42.49
C TRP A 20 -1.93 10.64 43.62
N THR A 21 -1.73 10.20 44.86
CA THR A 21 -2.33 10.84 46.04
C THR A 21 -1.58 12.08 46.50
N ALA A 22 -0.27 12.15 46.25
CA ALA A 22 0.57 13.31 46.52
C ALA A 22 0.20 14.53 45.66
N ASN A 23 -0.41 14.34 44.49
CA ASN A 23 -0.75 15.43 43.58
C ASN A 23 -2.14 16.05 43.88
N PRO A 24 -2.24 17.33 44.27
CA PRO A 24 -3.52 18.00 44.53
C PRO A 24 -4.38 18.17 43.27
N TYR A 25 -3.78 18.17 42.08
CA TYR A 25 -4.45 18.35 40.79
C TYR A 25 -4.70 17.04 40.02
N ARG A 26 -4.61 15.89 40.70
CA ARG A 26 -4.83 14.56 40.10
C ARG A 26 -6.11 14.44 39.27
N TRP A 27 -7.22 15.00 39.74
CA TRP A 27 -8.51 14.95 39.03
C TRP A 27 -8.57 15.89 37.81
N PRO A 28 -8.16 17.17 37.91
CA PRO A 28 -8.03 18.04 36.74
C PRO A 28 -7.11 17.48 35.64
N VAL A 29 -5.94 16.95 36.01
CA VAL A 29 -4.97 16.37 35.06
C VAL A 29 -5.56 15.14 34.37
N LEU A 30 -6.26 14.27 35.13
CA LEU A 30 -6.96 13.13 34.56
C LEU A 30 -8.02 13.55 33.55
N ALA A 31 -8.86 14.53 33.93
CA ALA A 31 -9.93 15.03 33.09
C ALA A 31 -9.37 15.65 31.79
N ALA A 32 -8.27 16.40 31.88
CA ALA A 32 -7.59 16.95 30.71
C ALA A 32 -7.05 15.85 29.78
N ALA A 33 -6.36 14.85 30.34
CA ALA A 33 -5.79 13.74 29.56
C ALA A 33 -6.90 12.91 28.88
N MET A 34 -7.95 12.57 29.61
CA MET A 34 -9.12 11.89 29.06
C MET A 34 -9.83 12.75 28.02
N GLY A 35 -9.98 14.05 28.27
CA GLY A 35 -10.64 14.99 27.37
C GLY A 35 -9.93 15.08 26.02
N VAL A 36 -8.60 15.25 26.01
CA VAL A 36 -7.80 15.27 24.76
C VAL A 36 -7.90 13.94 24.02
N THR A 37 -7.80 12.82 24.75
CA THR A 37 -7.87 11.48 24.15
C THR A 37 -9.24 11.22 23.51
N LEU A 38 -10.32 11.48 24.26
CA LEU A 38 -11.69 11.29 23.76
C LEU A 38 -12.03 12.25 22.64
N MET A 39 -11.58 13.51 22.71
CA MET A 39 -11.75 14.49 21.64
C MET A 39 -11.14 13.97 20.33
N LEU A 40 -9.91 13.45 20.40
CA LEU A 40 -9.21 12.91 19.23
C LEU A 40 -9.91 11.67 18.69
N MET A 41 -10.37 10.76 19.57
CA MET A 41 -11.17 9.60 19.15
C MET A 41 -12.47 10.04 18.46
N ILE A 42 -13.25 10.95 19.04
CA ILE A 42 -14.50 11.44 18.46
C ILE A 42 -14.27 12.13 17.12
N ALA A 43 -13.20 12.92 16.98
CA ALA A 43 -12.88 13.62 15.75
C ALA A 43 -12.53 12.67 14.59
N ILE A 44 -12.00 11.49 14.89
CA ILE A 44 -11.53 10.52 13.89
C ILE A 44 -12.57 9.43 13.61
N ILE A 45 -13.57 9.22 14.48
CA ILE A 45 -14.61 8.21 14.27
C ILE A 45 -15.33 8.53 12.95
N PRO A 46 -15.20 7.66 11.92
CA PRO A 46 -15.89 7.88 10.66
C PRO A 46 -17.39 7.76 10.89
N LYS A 47 -18.18 8.58 10.20
CA LYS A 47 -19.62 8.41 10.20
C LYS A 47 -19.93 7.07 9.52
N SER A 48 -20.41 6.11 10.30
CA SER A 48 -21.01 4.88 9.80
C SER A 48 -22.39 5.21 9.26
N GLU A 49 -22.47 5.61 8.00
CA GLU A 49 -23.74 5.56 7.28
C GLU A 49 -24.03 4.09 6.96
N ILE A 50 -25.23 3.61 7.31
CA ILE A 50 -25.73 2.34 6.79
C ILE A 50 -26.04 2.60 5.32
N VAL A 51 -25.01 2.47 4.48
CA VAL A 51 -25.17 2.54 3.03
C VAL A 51 -26.01 1.32 2.64
N PRO A 52 -27.07 1.47 1.84
CA PRO A 52 -27.75 0.32 1.26
C PRO A 52 -26.69 -0.54 0.55
N PRO A 53 -26.82 -1.89 0.58
CA PRO A 53 -25.81 -2.77 0.00
C PRO A 53 -25.46 -2.31 -1.42
N ASP A 54 -24.16 -2.16 -1.69
CA ASP A 54 -23.69 -1.77 -3.01
C ASP A 54 -24.27 -2.74 -4.05
N LYS A 55 -24.75 -2.17 -5.16
CA LYS A 55 -25.26 -3.00 -6.26
C LYS A 55 -24.13 -3.93 -6.71
N PRO A 56 -24.43 -5.21 -7.01
CA PRO A 56 -23.40 -6.14 -7.44
C PRO A 56 -22.71 -5.60 -8.69
N GLU A 57 -21.38 -5.66 -8.70
CA GLU A 57 -20.57 -5.30 -9.87
C GLU A 57 -20.76 -6.38 -10.95
N ILE A 58 -21.66 -6.13 -11.89
CA ILE A 58 -21.86 -7.01 -13.04
C ILE A 58 -20.79 -6.68 -14.08
N THR A 59 -19.75 -7.51 -14.14
CA THR A 59 -18.77 -7.44 -15.22
C THR A 59 -19.34 -8.10 -16.47
N TYR A 60 -19.75 -7.29 -17.44
CA TYR A 60 -20.19 -7.79 -18.74
C TYR A 60 -18.98 -8.16 -19.60
N ILE A 61 -18.76 -9.47 -19.77
CA ILE A 61 -17.79 -9.97 -20.75
C ILE A 61 -18.49 -10.01 -22.10
N THR A 62 -18.18 -9.05 -22.96
CA THR A 62 -18.73 -9.01 -24.32
C THR A 62 -18.05 -10.06 -25.18
N THR A 63 -18.82 -11.05 -25.64
CA THR A 63 -18.34 -11.97 -26.67
C THR A 63 -18.50 -11.32 -28.04
N LEU A 64 -17.48 -11.50 -28.87
CA LEU A 64 -17.52 -10.96 -30.22
C LEU A 64 -18.08 -12.04 -31.17
N PRO A 65 -18.89 -11.67 -32.19
CA PRO A 65 -19.48 -12.64 -33.10
C PRO A 65 -18.43 -13.46 -33.86
N GLU A 66 -18.75 -14.69 -34.23
CA GLU A 66 -17.84 -15.56 -35.01
C GLU A 66 -17.78 -15.15 -36.50
N ASN A 67 -18.86 -14.57 -37.04
CA ASN A 67 -19.01 -14.27 -38.48
C ASN A 67 -18.63 -12.83 -38.87
N ARG A 68 -17.70 -12.19 -38.15
CA ARG A 68 -17.30 -10.80 -38.45
C ARG A 68 -16.33 -10.77 -39.61
N SER A 69 -16.41 -9.74 -40.42
CA SER A 69 -15.45 -9.51 -41.50
C SER A 69 -14.11 -8.97 -40.96
N ASP A 70 -13.03 -9.22 -41.70
CA ASP A 70 -11.70 -8.69 -41.38
C ASP A 70 -11.69 -7.16 -41.26
N ALA A 71 -12.50 -6.48 -42.07
CA ALA A 71 -12.63 -5.03 -42.03
C ALA A 71 -13.22 -4.54 -40.69
N GLU A 72 -14.22 -5.25 -40.17
CA GLU A 72 -14.82 -4.95 -38.85
C GLU A 72 -13.86 -5.25 -37.70
N ILE A 73 -13.05 -6.31 -37.82
CA ILE A 73 -12.02 -6.65 -36.83
C ILE A 73 -10.98 -5.54 -36.75
N ILE A 74 -10.45 -5.09 -37.90
CA ILE A 74 -9.44 -4.02 -37.95
C ILE A 74 -10.01 -2.71 -37.40
N ALA A 75 -11.24 -2.35 -37.80
CA ALA A 75 -11.90 -1.14 -37.31
C ALA A 75 -12.13 -1.18 -35.79
N SER A 76 -12.55 -2.32 -35.25
CA SER A 76 -12.72 -2.54 -33.82
C SER A 76 -11.37 -2.41 -33.08
N ASN A 77 -10.36 -3.14 -33.53
CA ASN A 77 -9.02 -3.12 -32.91
C ASN A 77 -8.43 -1.72 -32.87
N LYS A 78 -8.56 -0.94 -33.96
CA LYS A 78 -8.08 0.45 -34.00
C LYS A 78 -8.79 1.32 -32.96
N LYS A 79 -10.11 1.19 -32.80
CA LYS A 79 -10.86 1.92 -31.76
C LYS A 79 -10.41 1.52 -30.36
N HIS A 80 -10.20 0.23 -30.11
CA HIS A 80 -9.72 -0.26 -28.83
C HIS A 80 -8.30 0.23 -28.52
N GLN A 81 -7.40 0.23 -29.50
CA GLN A 81 -6.05 0.77 -29.36
C GLN A 81 -6.06 2.25 -29.02
N LEU A 82 -6.86 3.06 -29.72
CA LEU A 82 -6.99 4.50 -29.44
C LEU A 82 -7.46 4.75 -27.99
N LYS A 83 -8.50 4.03 -27.55
CA LYS A 83 -9.00 4.15 -26.17
C LYS A 83 -7.94 3.72 -25.14
N GLN A 84 -7.21 2.64 -25.42
CA GLN A 84 -6.14 2.18 -24.54
C GLN A 84 -4.98 3.18 -24.49
N ASP A 85 -4.65 3.83 -25.61
CA ASP A 85 -3.62 4.86 -25.67
C ASP A 85 -4.02 6.12 -24.90
N GLU A 86 -5.28 6.53 -24.98
CA GLU A 86 -5.83 7.63 -24.19
C GLU A 86 -5.76 7.36 -22.68
N LEU A 87 -6.19 6.17 -22.25
CA LEU A 87 -6.11 5.76 -20.84
C LEU A 87 -4.67 5.71 -20.34
N ARG A 88 -3.76 5.10 -21.11
CA ARG A 88 -2.33 5.08 -20.77
C ARG A 88 -1.72 6.47 -20.64
N LYS A 89 -2.13 7.41 -21.50
CA LYS A 89 -1.68 8.81 -21.40
C LYS A 89 -2.18 9.47 -20.11
N GLN A 90 -3.43 9.22 -19.73
CA GLN A 90 -4.00 9.75 -18.49
C GLN A 90 -3.32 9.17 -17.25
N GLU A 91 -3.11 7.85 -17.22
CA GLU A 91 -2.40 7.15 -16.16
C GLU A 91 -0.97 7.68 -16.01
N ALA A 92 -0.22 7.79 -17.12
CA ALA A 92 1.12 8.36 -17.11
C ALA A 92 1.14 9.80 -16.59
N ALA A 93 0.17 10.63 -16.98
CA ALA A 93 0.06 12.00 -16.47
C ALA A 93 -0.23 12.03 -14.96
N GLN A 94 -1.08 11.14 -14.45
CA GLN A 94 -1.36 11.02 -13.02
C GLN A 94 -0.15 10.51 -12.23
N GLU A 95 0.56 9.51 -12.75
CA GLU A 95 1.79 9.01 -12.13
C GLU A 95 2.86 10.10 -12.03
N GLU A 96 3.05 10.89 -13.09
CA GLU A 96 3.98 12.02 -13.05
C GLU A 96 3.53 13.10 -12.06
N ALA A 97 2.23 13.42 -11.99
CA ALA A 97 1.71 14.36 -11.00
C ALA A 97 1.92 13.86 -9.55
N GLN A 98 1.69 12.57 -9.30
CA GLN A 98 1.94 11.96 -7.99
C GLN A 98 3.44 12.03 -7.63
N LYS A 99 4.34 11.65 -8.53
CA LYS A 99 5.80 11.75 -8.32
C LYS A 99 6.21 13.19 -8.00
N GLN A 100 5.69 14.17 -8.74
CA GLN A 100 5.96 15.58 -8.49
C GLN A 100 5.46 16.05 -7.12
N LEU A 101 4.26 15.62 -6.72
CA LEU A 101 3.72 15.91 -5.39
C LEU A 101 4.62 15.34 -4.30
N TYR A 102 5.03 14.08 -4.40
CA TYR A 102 5.93 13.44 -3.44
C TYR A 102 7.30 14.14 -3.36
N ARG A 103 7.89 14.51 -4.50
CA ARG A 103 9.13 15.31 -4.55
C ARG A 103 8.97 16.66 -3.87
N THR A 104 7.84 17.33 -4.09
CA THR A 104 7.57 18.65 -3.50
C THR A 104 7.37 18.55 -1.98
N LEU A 105 6.60 17.56 -1.53
CA LEU A 105 6.39 17.28 -0.11
C LEU A 105 7.71 16.94 0.58
N GLY A 106 8.54 16.09 -0.02
CA GLY A 106 9.84 15.73 0.55
C GLY A 106 10.78 16.94 0.69
N LYS A 107 10.83 17.82 -0.32
CA LYS A 107 11.59 19.08 -0.22
C LYS A 107 11.08 19.99 0.91
N ALA A 108 9.76 20.04 1.11
CA ALA A 108 9.14 20.85 2.16
C ALA A 108 9.34 20.27 3.57
N THR A 109 9.45 18.94 3.70
CA THR A 109 9.61 18.23 4.99
C THR A 109 11.05 17.81 5.30
N PHE A 110 12.03 18.34 4.55
CA PHE A 110 13.46 18.04 4.68
C PHE A 110 13.83 16.55 4.46
N VAL A 111 13.03 15.84 3.67
CA VAL A 111 13.32 14.48 3.22
C VAL A 111 14.06 14.53 1.88
N ASP A 112 15.23 13.89 1.80
CA ASP A 112 16.01 13.80 0.56
C ASP A 112 15.40 12.74 -0.39
N THR A 113 14.48 13.19 -1.24
CA THR A 113 13.81 12.34 -2.24
C THR A 113 14.73 11.89 -3.36
N ASP A 114 15.78 12.67 -3.68
CA ASP A 114 16.69 12.37 -4.79
C ASP A 114 17.64 11.23 -4.44
N ALA A 115 18.14 11.19 -3.19
CA ALA A 115 18.91 10.07 -2.68
C ALA A 115 18.06 8.79 -2.62
N MET A 116 16.80 8.90 -2.20
CA MET A 116 15.86 7.79 -2.12
C MET A 116 15.55 7.19 -3.49
N GLU A 117 15.26 8.03 -4.50
CA GLU A 117 15.03 7.58 -5.88
C GLU A 117 16.24 6.83 -6.45
N LYS A 118 17.46 7.33 -6.20
CA LYS A 118 18.70 6.66 -6.61
C LYS A 118 18.88 5.30 -5.95
N GLN A 119 18.55 5.19 -4.66
CA GLN A 119 18.63 3.92 -3.94
C GLN A 119 17.61 2.93 -4.50
N ILE A 120 16.34 3.34 -4.67
CA ILE A 120 15.28 2.50 -5.25
C ILE A 120 15.68 1.99 -6.64
N ALA A 121 16.28 2.84 -7.48
CA ALA A 121 16.73 2.43 -8.81
C ALA A 121 17.84 1.37 -8.77
N ARG A 122 18.78 1.48 -7.82
CA ARG A 122 19.84 0.49 -7.62
C ARG A 122 19.28 -0.85 -7.12
N ASP A 123 18.38 -0.79 -6.14
CA ASP A 123 17.77 -1.97 -5.54
C ASP A 123 16.91 -2.70 -6.59
N LYS A 124 16.10 -1.98 -7.37
CA LYS A 124 15.34 -2.56 -8.49
C LYS A 124 16.24 -3.22 -9.54
N ALA A 125 17.33 -2.57 -9.94
CA ALA A 125 18.26 -3.16 -10.90
C ALA A 125 18.93 -4.44 -10.36
N ALA A 126 19.25 -4.47 -9.06
CA ALA A 126 19.79 -5.65 -8.41
C ALA A 126 18.76 -6.79 -8.35
N ASP A 127 17.52 -6.49 -7.98
CA ASP A 127 16.41 -7.44 -7.92
C ASP A 127 16.07 -8.02 -9.31
N GLU A 128 16.03 -7.18 -10.35
CA GLU A 128 15.80 -7.62 -11.73
C GLU A 128 16.93 -8.53 -12.23
N ALA A 129 18.18 -8.21 -11.90
CA ALA A 129 19.33 -9.04 -12.24
C ALA A 129 19.28 -10.39 -11.51
N ALA A 130 18.90 -10.40 -10.23
CA ALA A 130 18.73 -11.62 -9.44
C ALA A 130 17.57 -12.48 -9.98
N ALA A 131 16.44 -11.86 -10.29
CA ALA A 131 15.27 -12.53 -10.87
C ALA A 131 15.58 -13.10 -12.27
N LYS A 132 16.38 -12.40 -13.09
CA LYS A 132 16.84 -12.91 -14.38
C LYS A 132 17.72 -14.14 -14.20
N LYS A 133 18.70 -14.10 -13.31
CA LYS A 133 19.56 -15.26 -13.01
C LYS A 133 18.76 -16.45 -12.50
N LYS A 134 17.77 -16.21 -11.64
CA LYS A 134 16.87 -17.26 -11.14
C LYS A 134 16.06 -17.90 -12.27
N ARG A 135 15.46 -17.09 -13.16
CA ARG A 135 14.74 -17.58 -14.35
C ARG A 135 15.64 -18.39 -15.28
N GLU A 136 16.89 -17.96 -15.48
CA GLU A 136 17.86 -18.70 -16.30
C GLU A 136 18.25 -20.04 -15.65
N GLN A 137 18.42 -20.08 -14.33
CA GLN A 137 18.69 -21.31 -13.58
C GLN A 137 17.49 -22.27 -13.63
N GLU A 138 16.28 -21.78 -13.40
CA GLU A 138 15.05 -22.57 -13.49
C GLU A 138 14.85 -23.11 -14.90
N ALA A 139 15.10 -22.30 -15.94
CA ALA A 139 15.05 -22.75 -17.33
C ALA A 139 16.12 -23.79 -17.67
N ALA A 140 17.33 -23.68 -17.08
CA ALA A 140 18.39 -24.67 -17.25
C ALA A 140 18.08 -25.98 -16.51
N GLN A 141 17.52 -25.91 -15.30
CA GLN A 141 17.07 -27.07 -14.53
C GLN A 141 15.94 -27.81 -15.25
N TRP A 142 14.93 -27.08 -15.73
CA TRP A 142 13.83 -27.66 -16.49
C TRP A 142 14.31 -28.42 -17.74
N LYS A 143 15.30 -27.87 -18.47
CA LYS A 143 15.93 -28.53 -19.61
C LYS A 143 16.72 -29.79 -19.23
N ALA A 144 17.38 -29.79 -18.08
CA ALA A 144 18.11 -30.96 -17.59
C ALA A 144 17.17 -32.10 -17.16
N GLU A 145 15.99 -31.75 -16.64
CA GLU A 145 14.95 -32.71 -16.24
C GLU A 145 14.12 -33.24 -17.42
N HIS A 146 14.02 -32.49 -18.54
CA HIS A 146 13.21 -32.84 -19.70
C HIS A 146 13.99 -32.78 -21.03
N PRO A 147 14.99 -33.66 -21.24
CA PRO A 147 15.86 -33.61 -22.43
C PRO A 147 15.14 -33.97 -23.76
N ASP A 148 14.02 -34.69 -23.72
CA ASP A 148 13.34 -35.21 -24.92
C ASP A 148 12.16 -34.36 -25.44
N LYS A 149 11.89 -33.17 -24.89
CA LYS A 149 10.79 -32.30 -25.37
C LYS A 149 11.33 -31.05 -26.08
N PRO A 150 10.92 -30.77 -27.33
CA PRO A 150 11.24 -29.51 -27.99
C PRO A 150 10.44 -28.34 -27.38
N GLN A 151 10.99 -27.13 -27.53
CA GLN A 151 10.44 -25.86 -27.03
C GLN A 151 9.07 -25.51 -27.63
#